data_AF-A0A7S0HVL9-F1
#
_entry.id   AF-A0A7S0HVL9-F1
#
_cell.length_a   1.000
_cell.length_b   1.000
_cell.length_c   1.000
_cell.angle_alpha   90.00
_cell.angle_beta   90.00
_cell.angle_gamma   90.00
#
_symmetry.space_group_name_H-M   'P 1'
#
loop_
_entity.id
_entity.type
_entity.pdbx_description
1 polymer ?
#
loop_
_entity_poly.entity_id
_entity_poly.type
_entity_poly.pdbx_seq_one_letter_code
_entity_poly.pdbx_strand_id
1 'polypeptide(L)'
;EENDTARPENKSDSEHDVAEQLRFSPYTPNEQRSRPVVSANFENALLNILDNLPQHQSSVLVEDSRCVVIYDGFPKARYHALVLPKERIMSIHGLKRSDLGVLRHMHQVAVKLTQHLRAESGCKELTFRIGY
;
A
#
# COMPACT_ATOMS: atom_id res chain seq x y z
N GLU A 1 20.84 45.03 25.16
CA GLU A 1 20.83 44.68 23.73
C GLU A 1 20.34 43.25 23.61
N GLU A 2 19.38 43.10 22.72
CA GLU A 2 18.55 41.94 22.43
C GLU A 2 19.12 41.22 21.21
N ASN A 3 19.15 39.87 21.25
CA ASN A 3 19.18 38.86 20.17
C ASN A 3 20.11 37.70 20.51
N ASP A 4 19.82 36.45 20.17
CA ASP A 4 18.58 35.78 19.78
C ASP A 4 18.85 34.28 19.96
N THR A 5 17.78 33.54 20.18
CA THR A 5 17.77 32.14 20.57
C THR A 5 18.06 31.24 19.37
N ALA A 6 19.23 30.61 19.32
CA ALA A 6 19.48 29.53 18.34
C ALA A 6 18.86 28.21 18.83
N ARG A 7 17.63 27.94 18.39
CA ARG A 7 17.03 26.59 18.34
C ARG A 7 17.76 25.75 17.28
N PRO A 8 18.16 24.50 17.58
CA PRO A 8 18.19 23.48 16.54
C PRO A 8 16.81 22.81 16.49
N GLU A 9 16.02 23.18 15.49
CA GLU A 9 14.88 22.38 15.04
C GLU A 9 15.41 21.18 14.25
N ASN A 10 15.39 19.99 14.85
CA ASN A 10 15.50 18.73 14.11
C ASN A 10 14.41 17.78 14.60
N LYS A 11 13.25 17.86 13.95
CA LYS A 11 12.17 16.87 14.02
C LYS A 11 11.73 16.54 12.61
N SER A 12 12.48 15.70 11.89
CA SER A 12 11.99 15.15 10.61
C SER A 12 12.69 13.88 10.11
N ASP A 13 13.21 13.00 10.97
CA ASP A 13 13.94 11.80 10.50
C ASP A 13 13.25 10.46 10.78
N SER A 14 12.07 10.43 11.40
CA SER A 14 11.45 9.15 11.82
C SER A 14 10.46 8.51 10.82
N GLU A 15 10.14 9.16 9.70
CA GLU A 15 9.21 8.58 8.71
C GLU A 15 9.90 7.72 7.66
N HIS A 16 11.22 7.86 7.46
CA HIS A 16 11.96 7.14 6.43
C HIS A 16 12.21 5.67 6.77
N ASP A 17 12.21 5.29 8.06
CA ASP A 17 12.63 3.95 8.50
C ASP A 17 11.49 2.91 8.54
N VAL A 18 10.22 3.32 8.68
CA VAL A 18 9.14 2.35 8.94
C VAL A 18 8.85 1.45 7.74
N ALA A 19 8.92 2.00 6.53
CA ALA A 19 8.73 1.21 5.32
C ALA A 19 9.88 0.21 5.09
N GLU A 20 11.05 0.38 5.70
CA GLU A 20 12.25 -0.44 5.44
C GLU A 20 12.15 -1.84 6.05
N GLN A 21 11.26 -2.01 7.04
CA GLN A 21 11.06 -3.30 7.72
C GLN A 21 9.89 -4.12 7.16
N LEU A 22 9.28 -3.70 6.05
CA LEU A 22 8.14 -4.40 5.45
C LEU A 22 8.55 -5.81 4.99
N ARG A 23 7.94 -6.82 5.62
CA ARG A 23 8.06 -8.22 5.22
C ARG A 23 6.87 -8.61 4.36
N PHE A 24 7.08 -8.64 3.05
CA PHE A 24 6.10 -9.15 2.11
C PHE A 24 6.04 -10.68 2.20
N SER A 25 4.83 -11.23 2.21
CA SER A 25 4.62 -12.65 1.99
C SER A 25 4.93 -13.01 0.53
N PRO A 26 5.36 -14.26 0.24
CA PRO A 26 5.56 -14.73 -1.13
C PRO A 26 4.29 -14.53 -1.96
N TYR A 27 4.45 -14.04 -3.19
CA TYR A 27 3.30 -13.71 -4.02
C TYR A 27 2.66 -14.98 -4.59
N THR A 28 1.42 -15.24 -4.20
CA THR A 28 0.65 -16.38 -4.71
C THR A 28 0.15 -16.10 -6.13
N PRO A 29 0.46 -16.97 -7.12
CA PRO A 29 -0.01 -16.83 -8.51
C PRO A 29 -1.54 -16.71 -8.60
N ASN A 30 -2.00 -15.89 -9.55
CA ASN A 30 -3.42 -15.54 -9.67
C ASN A 30 -4.32 -16.78 -9.92
N GLU A 31 -3.81 -17.80 -10.61
CA GLU A 31 -4.53 -19.05 -10.92
C GLU A 31 -4.81 -19.91 -9.69
N GLN A 32 -4.03 -19.72 -8.62
CA GLN A 32 -4.17 -20.45 -7.36
C GLN A 32 -5.10 -19.73 -6.37
N ARG A 33 -5.60 -18.55 -6.73
CA ARG A 33 -6.46 -17.74 -5.86
C ARG A 33 -7.92 -17.86 -6.28
N SER A 34 -8.80 -18.00 -5.29
CA SER A 34 -10.25 -17.90 -5.50
C SER A 34 -10.62 -16.47 -5.91
N ARG A 35 -11.47 -16.34 -6.94
CA ARG A 35 -12.03 -15.04 -7.32
C ARG A 35 -13.10 -14.61 -6.31
N PRO A 36 -13.21 -13.30 -6.01
CA PRO A 36 -14.32 -12.79 -5.21
C PRO A 36 -15.66 -13.04 -5.91
N VAL A 37 -16.68 -13.36 -5.12
CA VAL A 37 -18.07 -13.40 -5.62
C VAL A 37 -18.56 -11.95 -5.74
N VAL A 38 -18.94 -11.55 -6.96
CA VAL A 38 -19.53 -10.23 -7.20
C VAL A 38 -20.94 -10.22 -6.62
N SER A 39 -21.16 -9.41 -5.59
CA SER A 39 -22.46 -9.22 -4.95
C SER A 39 -22.97 -7.79 -5.16
N ALA A 40 -24.24 -7.54 -4.83
CA ALA A 40 -24.83 -6.20 -4.93
C ALA A 40 -24.05 -5.11 -4.16
N ASN A 41 -23.28 -5.49 -3.13
CA ASN A 41 -22.49 -4.56 -2.31
C ASN A 41 -21.03 -4.45 -2.77
N PHE A 42 -20.73 -4.79 -4.03
CA PHE A 42 -19.37 -4.80 -4.57
C PHE A 42 -18.66 -3.44 -4.47
N GLU A 43 -19.41 -2.34 -4.58
CA GLU A 43 -18.86 -0.97 -4.48
C GLU A 43 -18.13 -0.72 -3.15
N ASN A 44 -18.58 -1.37 -2.08
CA ASN A 44 -17.99 -1.24 -0.75
C ASN A 44 -17.02 -2.38 -0.41
N ALA A 45 -16.65 -3.24 -1.37
CA ALA A 45 -15.82 -4.40 -1.10
C ALA A 45 -14.45 -4.02 -0.50
N LEU A 46 -13.80 -2.96 -1.01
CA LEU A 46 -12.51 -2.51 -0.49
C LEU A 46 -12.64 -1.92 0.93
N LEU A 47 -13.72 -1.18 1.19
CA LEU A 47 -14.01 -0.68 2.54
C LEU A 47 -14.29 -1.83 3.51
N ASN A 48 -15.02 -2.85 3.06
CA ASN A 48 -15.28 -4.04 3.88
C ASN A 48 -13.99 -4.78 4.26
N ILE A 49 -13.02 -4.86 3.34
CA ILE A 49 -11.70 -5.43 3.62
C ILE A 49 -10.98 -4.61 4.70
N LEU A 50 -10.95 -3.28 4.57
CA LEU A 50 -10.31 -2.41 5.56
C LEU A 50 -10.98 -2.49 6.94
N ASP A 51 -12.32 -2.52 6.98
CA ASP A 51 -13.10 -2.57 8.22
C ASP A 51 -13.04 -3.95 8.90
N ASN A 52 -12.77 -5.03 8.14
CA ASN A 52 -12.78 -6.43 8.62
C ASN A 52 -11.48 -7.16 8.26
N LEU A 53 -10.35 -6.47 8.40
CA LEU A 53 -9.06 -6.99 7.97
C LEU A 53 -8.69 -8.37 8.56
N PRO A 54 -8.97 -8.67 9.85
CA PRO A 54 -8.70 -10.01 10.41
C PRO A 54 -9.43 -11.14 9.69
N GLN A 55 -10.60 -10.88 9.11
CA GLN A 55 -11.37 -11.86 8.34
C GLN A 55 -10.84 -12.04 6.91
N HIS A 56 -10.04 -11.09 6.41
CA HIS A 56 -9.55 -11.04 5.03
C HIS A 56 -8.04 -11.29 4.91
N GLN A 57 -7.39 -11.84 5.94
CA GLN A 57 -5.93 -12.05 5.98
C GLN A 57 -5.36 -12.88 4.82
N SER A 58 -6.16 -13.78 4.23
CA SER A 58 -5.75 -14.54 3.04
C SER A 58 -5.53 -13.68 1.79
N SER A 59 -6.11 -12.47 1.76
CA SER A 59 -5.97 -11.51 0.68
C SER A 59 -4.84 -10.50 0.91
N VAL A 60 -4.24 -10.48 2.10
CA VAL A 60 -3.25 -9.50 2.53
C VAL A 60 -1.83 -9.99 2.21
N LEU A 61 -1.07 -9.15 1.51
CA LEU A 61 0.34 -9.37 1.21
C LEU A 61 1.25 -8.85 2.33
N VAL A 62 0.95 -7.64 2.81
CA VAL A 62 1.60 -6.99 3.94
C VAL A 62 0.65 -5.95 4.52
N GLU A 63 0.77 -5.71 5.82
CA GLU A 63 0.03 -4.68 6.54
C GLU A 63 1.03 -3.84 7.35
N ASP A 64 0.85 -2.52 7.35
CA ASP A 64 1.57 -1.62 8.25
C ASP A 64 0.61 -0.65 8.96
N SER A 65 1.16 0.34 9.66
CA SER A 65 0.37 1.29 10.45
C SER A 65 -0.49 2.25 9.61
N ARG A 66 -0.13 2.52 8.34
CA ARG A 66 -0.77 3.53 7.48
C ARG A 66 -1.52 2.93 6.30
N CYS A 67 -1.12 1.77 5.82
CA CYS A 67 -1.69 1.13 4.65
C CYS A 67 -1.69 -0.41 4.76
N VAL A 68 -2.45 -1.02 3.85
CA VAL A 68 -2.43 -2.46 3.63
C VAL A 68 -2.21 -2.73 2.14
N VAL A 69 -1.41 -3.75 1.84
CA VAL A 69 -1.25 -4.25 0.48
C VAL A 69 -2.07 -5.53 0.36
N ILE A 70 -2.96 -5.57 -0.62
CA ILE A 70 -3.80 -6.74 -0.89
C ILE A 70 -3.65 -7.21 -2.33
N TYR A 71 -3.98 -8.46 -2.57
CA TYR A 71 -4.17 -8.96 -3.92
C TYR A 71 -5.36 -8.29 -4.61
N ASP A 72 -5.24 -8.03 -5.90
CA ASP A 72 -6.38 -7.63 -6.71
C ASP A 72 -7.30 -8.85 -6.97
N GLY A 73 -8.61 -8.66 -6.76
CA GLY A 73 -9.62 -9.71 -6.94
C GLY A 73 -9.89 -10.09 -8.40
N PHE A 74 -9.58 -9.19 -9.34
CA PHE A 74 -9.77 -9.36 -10.78
C PHE A 74 -8.48 -8.97 -11.53
N PRO A 75 -7.35 -9.66 -11.27
CA PRO A 75 -6.04 -9.22 -11.70
C PRO A 75 -5.94 -9.15 -13.23
N LYS A 76 -5.29 -8.09 -13.74
CA LYS A 76 -5.12 -7.84 -15.19
C LYS A 76 -3.70 -8.12 -15.71
N ALA A 77 -2.82 -8.56 -14.83
CA ALA A 77 -1.43 -8.91 -15.10
C ALA A 77 -0.97 -10.03 -14.17
N ARG A 78 0.20 -10.62 -14.45
CA ARG A 78 0.83 -11.65 -13.61
C ARG A 78 0.93 -11.22 -12.14
N TYR A 79 1.30 -9.97 -11.92
CA TYR A 79 1.32 -9.32 -10.61
C TYR A 79 0.36 -8.14 -10.65
N HIS A 80 -0.67 -8.17 -9.80
CA HIS A 80 -1.61 -7.07 -9.64
C HIS A 80 -2.07 -7.02 -8.18
N ALA A 81 -1.72 -5.92 -7.51
CA ALA A 81 -1.96 -5.71 -6.10
C ALA A 81 -2.41 -4.26 -5.88
N LEU A 82 -3.16 -4.06 -4.80
CA LEU A 82 -3.67 -2.76 -4.40
C LEU A 82 -2.99 -2.34 -3.11
N VAL A 83 -2.49 -1.10 -3.07
CA VAL A 83 -2.05 -0.45 -1.83
C VAL A 83 -3.20 0.43 -1.38
N LEU A 84 -3.79 0.11 -0.23
CA LEU A 84 -4.96 0.82 0.30
C LEU A 84 -4.55 1.60 1.55
N PRO A 85 -4.86 2.90 1.64
CA PRO A 85 -4.69 3.64 2.88
C PRO A 85 -5.68 3.13 3.93
N LYS A 86 -5.25 3.08 5.19
CA LYS A 86 -6.15 2.86 6.33
C LYS A 86 -7.00 4.10 6.63
N GLU A 87 -6.50 5.28 6.23
CA GLU A 87 -7.27 6.52 6.25
C GLU A 87 -8.34 6.53 5.15
N ARG A 88 -9.55 6.99 5.49
CA ARG A 88 -10.70 7.02 4.57
C ARG A 88 -10.60 8.16 3.57
N ILE A 89 -9.96 7.90 2.44
CA ILE A 89 -9.94 8.78 1.27
C ILE A 89 -10.88 8.19 0.20
N MET A 90 -12.09 8.74 0.09
CA MET A 90 -13.14 8.17 -0.77
C MET A 90 -12.96 8.49 -2.26
N SER A 91 -12.21 9.53 -2.60
CA SER A 91 -12.01 9.96 -3.98
C SER A 91 -10.76 10.81 -4.15
N ILE A 92 -10.12 10.71 -5.31
CA ILE A 92 -9.01 11.58 -5.73
C ILE A 92 -9.40 13.06 -5.75
N HIS A 93 -10.68 13.38 -5.97
CA HIS A 93 -11.17 14.76 -5.94
C HIS A 93 -11.24 15.35 -4.54
N GLY A 94 -11.22 14.49 -3.51
CA GLY A 94 -11.26 14.88 -2.10
C GLY A 94 -9.88 15.08 -1.46
N LEU A 95 -8.80 14.90 -2.22
CA LEU A 95 -7.43 14.96 -1.70
C LEU A 95 -7.06 16.35 -1.18
N LYS A 96 -6.48 16.37 0.02
CA LYS A 96 -5.99 17.57 0.70
C LYS A 96 -4.47 17.51 0.85
N ARG A 97 -3.87 18.66 1.16
CA ARG A 97 -2.42 18.73 1.46
C ARG A 97 -2.03 17.88 2.67
N SER A 98 -2.94 17.66 3.62
CA SER A 98 -2.75 16.75 4.76
C SER A 98 -2.45 15.32 4.32
N ASP A 99 -3.00 14.90 3.18
CA ASP A 99 -2.98 13.52 2.72
C ASP A 99 -1.67 13.20 1.99
N LEU A 100 -0.82 14.20 1.73
CA LEU A 100 0.48 14.01 1.07
C LEU A 100 1.38 13.01 1.82
N GLY A 101 1.30 12.98 3.15
CA GLY A 101 2.05 12.05 3.97
C GLY A 101 1.68 10.59 3.67
N VAL A 102 0.38 10.28 3.64
CA VAL A 102 -0.09 8.92 3.34
C VAL A 102 0.14 8.55 1.87
N LEU A 103 -0.06 9.47 0.93
CA LEU A 103 0.22 9.21 -0.49
C LEU A 103 1.70 8.89 -0.76
N ARG A 104 2.62 9.62 -0.11
CA ARG A 104 4.07 9.35 -0.22
C ARG A 104 4.42 8.00 0.37
N HIS A 105 3.86 7.68 1.53
CA HIS A 105 4.04 6.37 2.18
C HIS A 105 3.56 5.24 1.27
N MET A 106 2.33 5.31 0.76
CA MET A 106 1.79 4.32 -0.17
C MET A 106 2.67 4.13 -1.41
N HIS A 107 3.20 5.21 -1.97
CA HIS A 107 4.10 5.14 -3.12
C HIS A 107 5.41 4.40 -2.77
N GLN A 108 6.00 4.69 -1.62
CA GLN A 108 7.21 3.99 -1.15
C GLN A 108 6.95 2.49 -0.92
N VAL A 109 5.81 2.13 -0.33
CA VAL A 109 5.38 0.74 -0.16
C VAL A 109 5.22 0.06 -1.53
N ALA A 110 4.58 0.71 -2.50
CA ALA A 110 4.43 0.19 -3.85
C ALA A 110 5.80 -0.03 -4.53
N VAL A 111 6.74 0.91 -4.42
CA VAL A 111 8.10 0.76 -4.96
C VAL A 111 8.78 -0.48 -4.36
N LYS A 112 8.71 -0.65 -3.03
CA LYS A 112 9.30 -1.80 -2.33
C LYS A 112 8.66 -3.13 -2.74
N LEU A 113 7.34 -3.15 -2.89
CA LEU A 113 6.62 -4.31 -3.42
C LEU A 113 7.15 -4.68 -4.81
N THR A 114 7.33 -3.72 -5.73
CA THR A 114 7.87 -4.05 -7.06
C THR A 114 9.29 -4.59 -7.03
N GLN A 115 10.15 -4.12 -6.11
CA GLN A 115 11.50 -4.64 -5.93
C GLN A 115 11.47 -6.07 -5.41
N HIS A 116 10.63 -6.34 -4.40
CA HIS A 116 10.42 -7.68 -3.85
C HIS A 116 9.93 -8.66 -4.92
N LEU A 117 8.90 -8.30 -5.68
CA LEU A 117 8.33 -9.15 -6.73
C LEU A 117 9.31 -9.40 -7.89
N ARG A 118 10.14 -8.41 -8.26
CA ARG A 118 11.20 -8.62 -9.25
C ARG A 118 12.22 -9.65 -8.76
N ALA A 119 12.70 -9.48 -7.53
CA ALA A 119 13.66 -10.39 -6.92
C ALA A 119 13.09 -11.82 -6.82
N GLU A 120 11.84 -11.97 -6.40
CA GLU A 120 11.15 -13.27 -6.31
C GLU A 120 10.95 -13.91 -7.68
N SER A 121 10.57 -13.12 -8.69
CA SER A 121 10.26 -13.65 -10.03
C SER A 121 11.47 -14.19 -10.81
N GLY A 122 12.69 -13.72 -10.46
CA GLY A 122 13.91 -13.97 -11.24
C GLY A 122 13.91 -13.41 -12.67
N CYS A 123 12.85 -12.69 -13.08
CA CYS A 123 12.67 -12.22 -14.46
C CYS A 123 13.13 -10.76 -14.61
N LYS A 124 14.19 -10.55 -15.40
CA LYS A 124 14.77 -9.21 -15.64
C LYS A 124 13.91 -8.32 -16.53
N GLU A 125 13.05 -8.91 -17.36
CA GLU A 125 12.15 -8.17 -18.27
C GLU A 125 10.86 -7.71 -17.58
N LEU A 126 10.64 -8.12 -16.32
CA LEU A 126 9.43 -7.76 -15.59
C LEU A 126 9.42 -6.27 -15.23
N THR A 127 8.52 -5.54 -15.87
CA THR A 127 8.28 -4.12 -15.62
C THR A 127 7.00 -3.93 -14.81
N PHE A 128 7.01 -2.90 -13.96
CA PHE A 128 5.89 -2.54 -13.11
C PHE A 128 5.52 -1.08 -13.33
N ARG A 129 4.24 -0.77 -13.20
CA ARG A 129 3.71 0.59 -13.18
C ARG A 129 2.97 0.79 -11.86
N ILE A 130 3.12 1.96 -11.27
CA ILE A 130 2.41 2.38 -10.06
C ILE A 130 1.49 3.53 -10.48
N GLY A 131 0.22 3.47 -10.12
CA GLY A 131 -0.81 4.44 -10.51
C GLY A 131 -1.91 4.56 -9.45
N TYR A 132 -2.81 5.53 -9.67
CA TYR A 132 -3.94 5.88 -8.81
C TYR A 132 -5.22 5.94 -9.63
#